data_AF-A0A6I3U986-F1
#
_entry.id   AF-A0A6I3U986-F1
#
_cell.length_a   1.000
_cell.length_b   1.000
_cell.length_c   1.000
_cell.angle_alpha   90.00
_cell.angle_beta   90.00
_cell.angle_gamma   90.00
#
_symmetry.space_group_name_H-M   'P 1'
#
loop_
_entity.id
_entity.type
_entity.pdbx_description
1 polymer ?
#
loop_
_entity_poly.entity_id
_entity_poly.type
_entity_poly.pdbx_seq_one_letter_code
_entity_poly.pdbx_strand_id
1 'polypeptide(L)'
;GKDSVDYTKGFAGKMVEYLVDELSKQGYHLLIEGTLRTTQVPRQTAQLLASKGYQVSLAVIGTKPELSYLSTLIRYEELYAINPNQARATPKEHH
;
A
#
# COMPACT_ATOMS: atom_id res chain seq x y z
N GLY A 1 5.04 4.12 18.43
CA GLY A 1 6.48 3.82 18.46
C GLY A 1 6.91 3.08 17.19
N LYS A 2 8.22 2.92 16.99
CA LYS A 2 8.84 2.33 15.78
C LYS A 2 8.26 0.97 15.40
N ASP A 3 7.88 0.16 16.38
CA ASP A 3 7.35 -1.22 16.17
C ASP A 3 5.83 -1.27 16.00
N SER A 4 5.12 -0.13 16.05
CA SER A 4 3.65 -0.09 15.96
C SER A 4 3.08 -0.64 14.65
N VAL A 5 3.90 -0.72 13.59
CA VAL A 5 3.52 -1.32 12.31
C VAL A 5 3.26 -2.82 12.45
N ASP A 6 4.07 -3.52 13.24
CA ASP A 6 3.92 -4.98 13.40
C ASP A 6 2.64 -5.38 14.12
N TYR A 7 2.14 -4.51 15.00
CA TYR A 7 0.88 -4.72 15.71
C TYR A 7 -0.36 -4.30 14.90
N THR A 8 -0.21 -3.44 13.89
CA THR A 8 -1.35 -2.85 13.15
C THR A 8 -1.52 -3.42 11.74
N LYS A 9 -0.48 -4.01 11.14
CA LYS A 9 -0.52 -4.55 9.77
C LYS A 9 -1.63 -5.57 9.52
N GLY A 10 -1.90 -6.44 10.50
CA GLY A 10 -2.94 -7.47 10.39
C GLY A 10 -4.35 -6.88 10.33
N PHE A 11 -4.63 -5.85 11.14
CA PHE A 11 -5.91 -5.14 11.10
C PHE A 11 -6.05 -4.33 9.81
N ALA A 12 -5.01 -3.57 9.44
CA ALA A 12 -5.04 -2.75 8.24
C ALA A 12 -5.25 -3.59 6.96
N GLY A 13 -4.58 -4.75 6.85
CA GLY A 13 -4.78 -5.67 5.73
C GLY A 13 -6.22 -6.17 5.63
N LYS A 14 -6.80 -6.64 6.75
CA LYS A 14 -8.21 -7.06 6.79
C LYS A 14 -9.18 -5.95 6.43
N MET A 15 -8.89 -4.70 6.84
CA MET A 15 -9.72 -3.55 6.51
C MET A 15 -9.69 -3.25 5.01
N VAL A 16 -8.52 -3.32 4.37
CA VAL A 16 -8.39 -3.15 2.91
C VAL A 16 -9.16 -4.25 2.18
N GLU A 17 -9.00 -5.52 2.57
CA GLU A 17 -9.73 -6.64 1.98
C GLU A 17 -11.24 -6.46 2.08
N TYR A 18 -11.74 -6.09 3.27
CA TYR A 18 -13.16 -5.84 3.50
C TYR A 18 -13.69 -4.69 2.64
N LEU A 19 -12.99 -3.54 2.61
CA LEU A 19 -13.41 -2.39 1.82
C LEU A 19 -13.40 -2.69 0.32
N VAL A 20 -12.38 -3.39 -0.18
CA VAL A 20 -12.33 -3.81 -1.59
C VAL A 20 -13.50 -4.74 -1.92
N ASP A 21 -13.84 -5.69 -1.04
CA ASP A 21 -14.95 -6.60 -1.25
C ASP A 21 -16.31 -5.87 -1.27
N GLU A 22 -16.58 -5.02 -0.27
CA GLU A 22 -17.85 -4.32 -0.12
C GLU A 22 -18.06 -3.22 -1.17
N LEU A 23 -17.04 -2.42 -1.46
CA LEU A 23 -17.14 -1.37 -2.47
C LEU A 23 -17.23 -1.96 -3.88
N SER A 24 -16.56 -3.10 -4.14
CA SER A 24 -16.67 -3.75 -5.45
C SER A 24 -18.06 -4.32 -5.72
N LYS A 25 -18.78 -4.82 -4.69
CA LYS A 25 -20.18 -5.25 -4.82
C LYS A 25 -21.11 -4.10 -5.21
N GLN A 26 -20.78 -2.88 -4.79
CA GLN A 26 -21.58 -1.67 -5.06
C GLN A 26 -21.26 -1.01 -6.42
N GLY A 27 -20.27 -1.50 -7.16
CA GLY A 27 -19.95 -0.97 -8.49
C GLY A 27 -19.04 0.26 -8.52
N TYR A 28 -18.41 0.64 -7.40
CA TYR A 28 -17.50 1.79 -7.37
C TYR A 28 -16.22 1.54 -8.15
N HIS A 29 -15.72 2.56 -8.85
CA HIS A 29 -14.36 2.52 -9.40
C HIS A 29 -13.33 2.58 -8.27
N LEU A 30 -12.38 1.64 -8.27
CA LEU A 30 -11.40 1.48 -7.20
C LEU A 30 -9.99 1.81 -7.69
N LEU A 31 -9.28 2.62 -6.92
CA LEU A 31 -7.82 2.72 -6.98
C LEU A 31 -7.25 2.04 -5.72
N ILE A 32 -6.60 0.91 -5.91
CA ILE A 32 -6.05 0.09 -4.82
C ILE A 32 -4.52 0.28 -4.81
N GLU A 33 -4.01 0.80 -3.70
CA GLU A 33 -2.57 1.01 -3.51
C GLU A 33 -1.86 -0.32 -3.21
N GLY A 34 -0.63 -0.46 -3.72
CA GLY A 34 0.20 -1.61 -3.44
C GLY A 34 1.58 -1.49 -4.07
N THR A 35 2.55 -2.21 -3.50
CA THR A 35 3.97 -2.13 -3.89
C THR A 35 4.38 -3.17 -4.93
N LEU A 36 3.50 -4.12 -5.26
CA LEU A 36 3.81 -5.29 -6.11
C LEU A 36 5.04 -6.10 -5.67
N ARG A 37 5.42 -6.05 -4.38
CA ARG A 37 6.54 -6.84 -3.86
C ARG A 37 6.36 -8.34 -4.08
N THR A 38 5.11 -8.79 -4.13
CA THR A 38 4.74 -10.15 -4.52
C THR A 38 3.66 -10.11 -5.59
N THR A 39 3.58 -11.16 -6.40
CA THR A 39 2.59 -11.26 -7.48
C THR A 39 1.26 -11.86 -7.00
N GLN A 40 1.26 -12.56 -5.87
CA GLN A 40 0.11 -13.35 -5.40
C GLN A 40 -1.07 -12.47 -5.03
N VAL A 41 -0.86 -11.46 -4.18
CA VAL A 41 -1.91 -10.53 -3.71
C VAL A 41 -2.57 -9.77 -4.88
N PRO A 42 -1.84 -9.03 -5.73
CA PRO A 42 -2.45 -8.29 -6.84
C PRO A 42 -3.15 -9.22 -7.85
N ARG A 43 -2.64 -10.44 -8.05
CA ARG A 43 -3.29 -11.43 -8.92
C ARG A 43 -4.63 -11.89 -8.34
N GLN A 44 -4.68 -12.21 -7.05
CA GLN A 44 -5.93 -12.60 -6.38
C GLN A 44 -6.95 -11.46 -6.39
N THR A 45 -6.53 -10.23 -6.10
CA THR A 45 -7.39 -9.04 -6.19
C THR A 45 -7.93 -8.81 -7.60
N ALA A 46 -7.07 -8.93 -8.62
CA ALA A 46 -7.48 -8.79 -10.01
C ALA A 46 -8.50 -9.87 -10.42
N GLN A 47 -8.30 -11.13 -10.02
CA GLN A 47 -9.23 -12.22 -10.29
C GLN A 47 -10.58 -12.01 -9.59
N LEU A 48 -10.56 -11.57 -8.32
CA LEU A 48 -11.77 -11.22 -7.58
C LEU A 48 -12.57 -10.12 -8.31
N LEU A 49 -11.91 -9.02 -8.67
CA LEU A 49 -12.57 -7.90 -9.34
C LEU A 49 -13.07 -8.28 -10.74
N ALA A 50 -12.27 -9.02 -11.52
CA ALA A 50 -12.69 -9.51 -12.84
C ALA A 50 -13.93 -10.41 -12.75
N SER A 51 -14.02 -11.27 -11.74
CA SER A 51 -15.22 -12.11 -11.50
C SER A 51 -16.48 -11.29 -11.19
N LYS A 52 -16.31 -10.04 -10.71
CA LYS A 52 -17.38 -9.07 -10.48
C LYS A 52 -17.64 -8.13 -11.67
N GLY A 53 -17.05 -8.41 -12.83
CA GLY A 53 -17.24 -7.64 -14.07
C GLY A 53 -16.40 -6.37 -14.18
N TYR A 54 -15.40 -6.17 -13.32
CA TYR A 54 -14.51 -5.02 -13.42
C TYR A 54 -13.49 -5.20 -14.56
N GLN A 55 -13.23 -4.10 -15.28
CA GLN A 55 -12.00 -3.97 -16.04
C GLN A 55 -10.86 -3.63 -15.08
N VAL A 56 -9.89 -4.55 -14.96
CA VAL A 56 -8.73 -4.37 -14.09
C VAL A 56 -7.55 -3.86 -14.91
N SER A 57 -6.92 -2.79 -14.44
CA SER A 57 -5.70 -2.22 -15.03
C SER A 57 -4.64 -2.05 -13.95
N LEU A 58 -3.37 -2.01 -14.36
CA LEU A 58 -2.25 -1.79 -13.47
C LEU A 58 -1.52 -0.50 -13.86
N ALA A 59 -1.37 0.42 -12.92
CA ALA A 59 -0.57 1.63 -13.05
C ALA A 59 0.66 1.52 -12.14
N VAL A 60 1.86 1.69 -12.70
CA VAL A 60 3.14 1.57 -11.97
C VAL A 60 3.94 2.86 -12.12
N ILE A 61 4.57 3.31 -11.04
CA ILE A 61 5.50 4.44 -11.04
C ILE A 61 6.94 3.91 -11.12
N GLY A 62 7.64 4.22 -12.20
CA GLY A 62 9.07 3.92 -12.36
C GLY A 62 9.94 5.11 -12.00
N THR A 63 10.88 4.94 -11.06
CA THR A 63 11.85 5.97 -10.64
C THR A 63 13.22 5.35 -10.42
N LYS A 64 14.29 6.16 -10.42
CA LYS A 64 15.63 5.68 -10.04
C LYS A 64 15.60 5.21 -8.57
N PRO A 65 16.15 4.02 -8.24
CA PRO A 65 16.12 3.50 -6.88
C PRO A 65 16.69 4.47 -5.84
N GLU A 66 17.76 5.17 -6.17
CA GLU A 66 18.44 6.11 -5.27
C GLU A 66 17.56 7.33 -4.97
N LEU A 67 16.83 7.82 -5.97
CA LEU A 67 15.91 8.95 -5.81
C LEU A 67 14.69 8.54 -4.99
N SER A 68 14.11 7.37 -5.30
CA SER A 68 12.98 6.84 -4.54
C SER A 68 13.36 6.60 -3.07
N TYR A 69 14.52 6.01 -2.82
CA TYR A 69 15.02 5.79 -1.46
C TYR A 69 15.26 7.12 -0.73
N LEU A 70 15.90 8.10 -1.39
CA LEU A 70 16.09 9.45 -0.84
C LEU A 70 14.75 10.09 -0.46
N SER A 71 13.71 9.96 -1.28
CA SER A 71 12.37 10.46 -0.95
C SER A 71 11.78 9.78 0.28
N THR A 72 12.07 8.49 0.54
CA THR A 72 11.63 7.84 1.78
C THR A 72 12.31 8.39 3.03
N LEU A 73 13.58 8.81 2.92
CA LEU A 73 14.32 9.47 3.99
C LEU A 73 13.77 10.87 4.28
N ILE A 74 13.55 11.67 3.22
CA ILE A 74 12.94 13.00 3.33
C ILE A 74 11.57 12.92 4.02
N ARG A 75 10.70 12.00 3.56
CA ARG A 75 9.38 11.78 4.17
C ARG A 75 9.46 11.46 5.66
N TYR A 76 10.48 10.70 6.09
CA TYR A 76 10.68 10.40 7.50
C TYR A 76 11.03 11.66 8.30
N GLU A 77 12.00 12.44 7.84
CA GLU A 77 12.44 13.68 8.52
C GLU A 77 11.33 14.73 8.59
N GLU A 78 10.56 14.89 7.51
CA GLU A 78 9.39 15.79 7.47
C GLU A 78 8.33 15.39 8.50
N LEU A 79 8.01 14.09 8.59
CA LEU A 79 7.06 13.58 9.59
C LEU A 79 7.62 13.67 11.01
N TYR A 80 8.92 13.48 11.19
CA TYR A 80 9.59 13.61 12.49
C TYR A 80 9.52 15.04 13.01
N ALA A 81 9.73 16.03 12.14
CA ALA A 81 9.61 17.44 12.49
C ALA A 81 8.18 17.83 12.95
N ILE A 82 7.15 17.18 12.41
CA ILE A 82 5.74 17.42 12.78
C ILE A 82 5.37 16.68 14.07
N ASN A 83 5.63 15.38 14.13
CA ASN A 83 5.31 14.53 15.28
C ASN A 83 6.26 13.32 15.38
N PRO A 84 7.29 13.40 16.24
CA PRO A 84 8.27 12.32 16.42
C PRO A 84 7.64 10.96 16.78
N ASN A 85 6.49 10.95 17.46
CA ASN A 85 5.84 9.72 17.90
C ASN A 85 5.13 8.95 16.78
N GLN A 86 4.83 9.63 15.66
CA GLN A 86 4.17 9.07 14.48
C GLN A 86 5.12 8.83 13.31
N ALA A 87 6.29 9.46 13.29
CA ALA A 87 7.28 9.28 12.24
C ALA A 87 7.77 7.82 12.14
N ARG A 88 7.74 7.28 10.93
CA ARG A 88 8.14 5.89 10.64
C ARG A 88 9.03 5.85 9.41
N ALA A 89 10.27 5.39 9.61
CA ALA A 89 11.22 5.16 8.53
C ALA A 89 10.79 3.96 7.68
N THR A 90 11.12 4.00 6.39
CA THR A 90 11.04 2.83 5.51
C THR A 90 12.38 2.09 5.58
N PRO A 91 12.45 0.83 6.06
CA PRO A 91 13.68 0.05 6.02
C PRO A 91 14.16 -0.16 4.58
N LYS A 92 15.47 -0.10 4.34
CA LYS A 92 16.03 -0.17 2.98
C LYS A 92 15.80 -1.54 2.32
N GLU A 93 15.76 -2.59 3.11
CA GLU A 93 15.39 -3.95 2.74
C GLU A 93 13.92 -4.10 2.31
N HIS A 94 13.10 -3.07 2.53
CA HIS A 94 11.69 -3.02 2.18
C HIS A 94 11.37 -1.92 1.15
N HIS A 95 12.37 -1.18 0.69
CA HIS A 95 12.28 -0.29 -0.45
C HIS A 95 12.33 -1.09 -1.75
#